data_AF-A0A2H5N5W0-F1
#
_entry.id   AF-A0A2H5N5W0-F1
#
_cell.length_a   1.000
_cell.length_b   1.000
_cell.length_c   1.000
_cell.angle_alpha   90.00
_cell.angle_beta   90.00
_cell.angle_gamma   90.00
#
_symmetry.space_group_name_H-M   'P 1'
#
loop_
_entity.id
_entity.type
_entity.pdbx_description
1 polymer ?
#
loop_
_entity_poly.entity_id
_entity_poly.type
_entity_poly.pdbx_seq_one_letter_code
_entity_poly.pdbx_strand_id
1 'polypeptide(L)'
;MRLYVEAIRKAERFIYIENQYFIGGCQLWEKDKHCGCRNLIPIEIALKVVSKIKAKERFAVYILIPMWPEGVPTSDPVQDILHWTRETMAMMYKLIGEAMQESGQVGHPRDFLNFFCLATREEKKSNGEFVPPYSPHPMTQYWNAQMHRRFMVYVHSKLMIVDDVYLLIGSANINQRSMDGQRDTEIAIGCYQLPKNDDQNSEDISAYRLSLWYEHTGLAEGLFREPESLECVQKICSIGDEMWNIYSGEEVVDMDGVHLVTYPVNVTPDGLIEDLVDEGGNFPDTKTPVKGKRSKVLPPICTI
;
A
#
# COMPACT_ATOMS: atom_id res chain seq x y z
N MET A 1 -8.11 15.77 5.52
CA MET A 1 -7.44 16.19 4.26
C MET A 1 -6.33 17.25 4.42
N ARG A 2 -6.56 18.44 4.98
CA ARG A 2 -5.52 19.52 5.01
C ARG A 2 -4.19 19.11 5.65
N LEU A 3 -4.24 18.45 6.81
CA LEU A 3 -3.04 17.94 7.51
C LEU A 3 -2.22 16.99 6.63
N TYR A 4 -2.88 16.07 5.91
CA TYR A 4 -2.20 15.19 4.96
C TYR A 4 -1.45 15.98 3.89
N VAL A 5 -2.15 16.90 3.22
CA VAL A 5 -1.58 17.69 2.11
C VAL A 5 -0.41 18.55 2.58
N GLU A 6 -0.52 19.20 3.74
CA GLU A 6 0.56 20.02 4.29
C GLU A 6 1.79 19.18 4.65
N ALA A 7 1.60 18.01 5.26
CA ALA A 7 2.71 17.11 5.59
C ALA A 7 3.39 16.57 4.33
N ILE A 8 2.62 16.14 3.31
CA ILE A 8 3.15 15.67 2.03
C ILE A 8 3.97 16.76 1.34
N ARG A 9 3.45 18.00 1.30
CA ARG A 9 4.16 19.13 0.67
C ARG A 9 5.46 19.49 1.39
N LYS A 10 5.53 19.30 2.70
CA LYS A 10 6.73 19.55 3.51
C LYS A 10 7.72 18.38 3.50
N ALA A 11 7.33 17.20 3.03
CA ALA A 11 8.20 16.03 3.00
C ALA A 11 9.48 16.28 2.17
N GLU A 12 10.62 15.88 2.72
CA GLU A 12 11.95 16.09 2.13
C GLU A 12 12.67 14.79 1.79
N ARG A 13 12.49 13.73 2.59
CA ARG A 13 13.23 12.46 2.50
C ARG A 13 12.32 11.31 2.09
N PHE A 14 11.26 11.05 2.86
CA PHE A 14 10.35 9.94 2.56
C PHE A 14 8.96 10.11 3.18
N ILE A 15 8.02 9.32 2.66
CA ILE A 15 6.67 9.17 3.22
C ILE A 15 6.38 7.68 3.39
N TYR A 16 5.93 7.29 4.59
CA TYR A 16 5.43 5.94 4.88
C TYR A 16 3.95 6.02 5.26
N ILE A 17 3.09 5.28 4.57
CA ILE A 17 1.65 5.26 4.80
C ILE A 17 1.20 3.83 5.03
N GLU A 18 0.37 3.62 6.05
CA GLU A 18 -0.48 2.43 6.15
C GLU A 18 -1.93 2.89 6.13
N ASN A 19 -2.71 2.41 5.17
CA ASN A 19 -4.11 2.80 5.07
C ASN A 19 -5.01 1.68 4.54
N GLN A 20 -6.22 1.57 5.09
CA GLN A 20 -7.22 0.59 4.63
C GLN A 20 -7.68 0.86 3.18
N TYR A 21 -7.72 2.13 2.77
CA TYR A 21 -8.06 2.53 1.41
C TYR A 21 -7.05 3.52 0.88
N PHE A 22 -6.81 3.48 -0.43
CA PHE A 22 -5.94 4.43 -1.11
C PHE A 22 -6.53 4.80 -2.47
N ILE A 23 -7.45 5.77 -2.45
CA ILE A 23 -8.26 6.19 -3.58
C ILE A 23 -8.34 7.71 -3.61
N GLY A 24 -8.06 8.33 -4.75
CA GLY A 24 -8.18 9.77 -4.87
C GLY A 24 -7.68 10.34 -6.19
N GLY A 25 -7.98 11.62 -6.40
CA GLY A 25 -7.50 12.36 -7.56
C GLY A 25 -8.20 12.01 -8.87
N CYS A 26 -9.50 11.71 -8.84
CA CYS A 26 -10.22 11.22 -10.02
C CYS A 26 -10.11 12.15 -11.23
N GLN A 27 -9.94 13.45 -11.03
CA GLN A 27 -9.74 14.42 -12.13
C GLN A 27 -8.55 14.09 -13.05
N LEU A 28 -7.55 13.33 -12.56
CA LEU A 28 -6.37 12.91 -13.32
C LEU A 28 -6.39 11.43 -13.74
N TRP A 29 -7.43 10.67 -13.39
CA TRP A 29 -7.60 9.29 -13.89
C TRP A 29 -7.89 9.30 -15.39
N GLU A 30 -7.63 8.21 -16.10
CA GLU A 30 -7.95 8.15 -17.53
C GLU A 30 -9.45 8.05 -17.78
N LYS A 31 -10.15 7.31 -16.91
CA LYS A 31 -11.59 7.08 -16.93
C LYS A 31 -12.24 7.61 -15.65
N ASP A 32 -13.57 7.69 -15.65
CA ASP A 32 -14.36 8.03 -14.46
C ASP A 32 -13.99 9.36 -13.77
N LYS A 33 -13.46 10.35 -14.52
CA LYS A 33 -12.94 11.63 -14.01
C LYS A 33 -13.93 12.45 -13.17
N HIS A 34 -15.23 12.18 -13.34
CA HIS A 34 -16.32 12.90 -12.69
C HIS A 34 -17.03 12.08 -11.60
N CYS A 35 -16.44 10.97 -11.14
CA CYS A 35 -17.03 10.10 -10.12
C CYS A 35 -17.18 10.78 -8.74
N GLY A 36 -16.47 11.88 -8.52
CA GLY A 36 -16.55 12.68 -7.29
C GLY A 36 -15.45 12.41 -6.26
N CYS A 37 -14.46 11.56 -6.58
CA CYS A 37 -13.32 11.27 -5.71
C CYS A 37 -12.22 12.34 -5.87
N ARG A 38 -12.47 13.52 -5.30
CA ARG A 38 -11.68 14.75 -5.50
C ARG A 38 -10.59 14.98 -4.46
N ASN A 39 -10.47 14.11 -3.46
CA ASN A 39 -9.41 14.24 -2.46
C ASN A 39 -8.03 14.22 -3.16
N LEU A 40 -7.12 15.08 -2.69
CA LEU A 40 -5.87 15.39 -3.39
C LEU A 40 -4.68 14.54 -2.94
N ILE A 41 -4.85 13.66 -1.96
CA ILE A 41 -3.73 12.98 -1.30
C ILE A 41 -2.86 12.20 -2.31
N PRO A 42 -3.42 11.33 -3.19
CA PRO A 42 -2.60 10.62 -4.17
C PRO A 42 -1.89 11.55 -5.17
N ILE A 43 -2.55 12.64 -5.58
CA ILE A 43 -1.97 13.62 -6.51
C ILE A 43 -0.80 14.36 -5.86
N GLU A 44 -0.96 14.82 -4.62
CA GLU A 44 0.10 15.55 -3.91
C GLU A 44 1.32 14.66 -3.67
N ILE A 45 1.12 13.36 -3.40
CA ILE A 45 2.21 12.38 -3.30
C ILE A 45 2.93 12.24 -4.65
N ALA A 46 2.18 11.99 -5.73
CA ALA A 46 2.78 11.85 -7.07
C ALA A 46 3.54 13.12 -7.48
N LEU A 47 2.94 14.30 -7.29
CA LEU A 47 3.58 15.58 -7.60
C LEU A 47 4.81 15.85 -6.72
N LYS A 48 4.80 15.43 -5.45
CA LYS A 48 5.99 15.50 -4.59
C LYS A 48 7.12 14.64 -5.17
N VAL A 49 6.85 13.39 -5.55
CA VAL A 49 7.84 12.52 -6.20
C VAL A 49 8.35 13.15 -7.50
N VAL A 50 7.45 13.62 -8.37
CA VAL A 50 7.79 14.32 -9.62
C VAL A 50 8.71 15.52 -9.36
N SER A 51 8.41 16.32 -8.33
CA SER A 51 9.24 17.48 -7.97
C SER A 51 10.66 17.07 -7.56
N LYS A 52 10.79 15.98 -6.80
CA LYS A 52 12.08 15.43 -6.35
C LYS A 52 12.89 14.85 -7.51
N ILE A 53 12.24 14.15 -8.45
CA ILE A 53 12.87 13.67 -9.69
C ILE A 53 13.41 14.83 -10.52
N LYS A 54 12.60 15.87 -10.72
CA LYS A 54 13.00 17.08 -11.48
C LYS A 54 14.14 17.83 -10.79
N ALA A 55 14.18 17.83 -9.46
CA ALA A 55 15.25 18.41 -8.66
C ALA A 55 16.50 17.51 -8.52
N LYS A 56 16.45 16.25 -9.00
CA LYS A 56 17.52 15.23 -8.82
C LYS A 56 17.83 14.94 -7.34
N GLU A 57 16.80 15.02 -6.50
CA GLU A 57 16.87 14.70 -5.08
C GLU A 57 16.32 13.29 -4.81
N ARG A 58 16.94 12.54 -3.90
CA ARG A 58 16.38 11.26 -3.47
C ARG A 58 15.11 11.49 -2.66
N PHE A 59 14.13 10.64 -2.91
CA PHE A 59 12.87 10.61 -2.21
C PHE A 59 12.22 9.24 -2.36
N ALA A 60 11.56 8.75 -1.33
CA ALA A 60 10.85 7.47 -1.39
C ALA A 60 9.46 7.54 -0.75
N VAL A 61 8.53 6.79 -1.31
CA VAL A 61 7.17 6.67 -0.80
C VAL A 61 6.82 5.19 -0.70
N TYR A 62 6.35 4.80 0.48
CA TYR A 62 5.97 3.45 0.83
C TYR A 62 4.50 3.46 1.25
N ILE A 63 3.66 2.71 0.55
CA ILE A 63 2.22 2.66 0.81
C ILE A 63 1.81 1.22 1.09
N LEU A 64 1.38 0.95 2.32
CA LEU A 64 0.77 -0.30 2.75
C LEU A 64 -0.76 -0.19 2.66
N ILE A 65 -1.37 -1.10 1.91
CA ILE A 65 -2.82 -1.27 1.81
C ILE A 65 -3.18 -2.75 2.00
N PRO A 66 -4.42 -3.11 2.38
CA PRO A 66 -4.81 -4.52 2.38
C PRO A 66 -4.82 -5.06 0.95
N MET A 67 -4.65 -6.38 0.78
CA MET A 67 -4.76 -7.01 -0.55
C MET A 67 -6.10 -6.67 -1.21
N TRP A 68 -7.19 -6.73 -0.44
CA TRP A 68 -8.49 -6.19 -0.83
C TRP A 68 -9.19 -5.64 0.43
N PRO A 69 -10.13 -4.69 0.29
CA PRO A 69 -10.89 -4.20 1.43
C PRO A 69 -11.79 -5.30 2.03
N GLU A 70 -12.05 -5.23 3.33
CA GLU A 70 -12.84 -6.23 4.05
C GLU A 70 -14.21 -6.46 3.38
N GLY A 71 -14.56 -7.73 3.25
CA GLY A 71 -15.79 -8.18 2.58
C GLY A 71 -15.54 -9.38 1.68
N VAL A 72 -16.61 -9.87 1.04
CA VAL A 72 -16.50 -10.93 0.05
C VAL A 72 -15.75 -10.37 -1.17
N PRO A 73 -14.58 -10.90 -1.54
CA PRO A 73 -13.73 -10.28 -2.57
C PRO A 73 -14.38 -10.16 -3.95
N THR A 74 -15.26 -11.10 -4.29
CA THR A 74 -16.01 -11.11 -5.56
C THR A 74 -17.26 -10.24 -5.54
N SER A 75 -17.58 -9.58 -4.42
CA SER A 75 -18.74 -8.69 -4.31
C SER A 75 -18.53 -7.39 -5.10
N ASP A 76 -19.62 -6.82 -5.62
CA ASP A 76 -19.57 -5.57 -6.37
C ASP A 76 -18.88 -4.42 -5.61
N PRO A 77 -19.12 -4.17 -4.31
CA PRO A 77 -18.42 -3.11 -3.59
C PRO A 77 -16.90 -3.29 -3.56
N VAL A 78 -16.42 -4.51 -3.26
CA VAL A 78 -14.98 -4.80 -3.17
C VAL A 78 -14.32 -4.66 -4.54
N GLN A 79 -14.95 -5.21 -5.58
CA GLN A 79 -14.48 -5.10 -6.96
C GLN A 79 -14.38 -3.64 -7.43
N ASP A 80 -15.35 -2.82 -7.06
CA ASP A 80 -15.39 -1.42 -7.43
C ASP A 80 -14.32 -0.59 -6.71
N ILE A 81 -14.08 -0.87 -5.44
CA ILE A 81 -13.00 -0.26 -4.66
C ILE A 81 -11.62 -0.63 -5.23
N LEU A 82 -11.41 -1.89 -5.61
CA LEU A 82 -10.16 -2.34 -6.26
C LEU A 82 -9.95 -1.61 -7.59
N HIS A 83 -11.01 -1.41 -8.37
CA HIS A 83 -10.96 -0.62 -9.61
C HIS A 83 -10.50 0.81 -9.34
N TRP A 84 -11.06 1.49 -8.34
CA TRP A 84 -10.65 2.85 -7.98
C TRP A 84 -9.21 2.95 -7.45
N THR A 85 -8.78 1.94 -6.70
CA THR A 85 -7.40 1.83 -6.22
C THR A 85 -6.44 1.71 -7.41
N ARG A 86 -6.78 0.88 -8.41
CA ARG A 86 -5.99 0.74 -9.63
C ARG A 86 -5.93 2.03 -10.44
N GLU A 87 -7.04 2.72 -10.67
CA GLU A 87 -7.05 4.01 -11.39
C GLU A 87 -6.19 5.06 -10.66
N THR A 88 -6.20 5.04 -9.33
CA THR A 88 -5.35 5.90 -8.51
C THR A 88 -3.87 5.58 -8.70
N MET A 89 -3.48 4.31 -8.58
CA MET A 89 -2.09 3.88 -8.80
C MET A 89 -1.63 4.22 -10.23
N ALA A 90 -2.46 3.94 -11.23
CA ALA A 90 -2.13 4.16 -12.64
C ALA A 90 -1.86 5.63 -12.92
N MET A 91 -2.69 6.52 -12.37
CA MET A 91 -2.46 7.96 -12.44
C MET A 91 -1.13 8.37 -11.79
N MET A 92 -0.82 7.86 -10.60
CA MET A 92 0.42 8.23 -9.90
C MET A 92 1.67 7.76 -10.65
N TYR A 93 1.71 6.49 -11.07
CA TYR A 93 2.86 5.94 -11.79
C TYR A 93 3.05 6.58 -13.16
N LYS A 94 1.97 6.93 -13.86
CA LYS A 94 2.04 7.65 -15.14
C LYS A 94 2.73 9.00 -14.98
N LEU A 95 2.32 9.80 -13.99
CA LEU A 95 2.95 11.10 -13.71
C LEU A 95 4.45 10.96 -13.38
N ILE A 96 4.81 9.91 -12.63
CA ILE A 96 6.20 9.62 -12.27
C ILE A 96 7.01 9.18 -13.49
N GLY A 97 6.47 8.26 -14.30
CA GLY A 97 7.11 7.77 -15.52
C GLY A 97 7.37 8.89 -16.54
N GLU A 98 6.38 9.76 -16.76
CA GLU A 98 6.51 10.96 -17.59
C GLU A 98 7.63 11.88 -17.06
N ALA A 99 7.67 12.15 -15.74
CA ALA A 99 8.72 12.99 -15.15
C ALA A 99 10.12 12.37 -15.23
N MET A 100 10.23 11.04 -15.12
CA MET A 100 11.50 10.33 -15.29
C MET A 100 12.02 10.47 -16.72
N GLN A 101 11.15 10.28 -17.72
CA GLN A 101 11.50 10.45 -19.14
C GLN A 101 11.92 11.89 -19.45
N GLU A 102 11.13 12.88 -19.04
CA GLU A 102 11.41 14.31 -19.25
C GLU A 102 12.74 14.74 -18.61
N SER A 103 13.07 14.18 -17.45
CA SER A 103 14.27 14.55 -16.68
C SER A 103 15.49 13.69 -17.02
N GLY A 104 15.38 12.71 -17.93
CA GLY A 104 16.43 11.71 -18.18
C GLY A 104 16.84 10.93 -16.93
N GLN A 105 15.89 10.68 -16.02
CA GLN A 105 16.13 9.90 -14.81
C GLN A 105 16.24 8.42 -15.17
N VAL A 106 17.40 7.84 -14.95
CA VAL A 106 17.60 6.39 -15.06
C VAL A 106 17.07 5.70 -13.80
N GLY A 107 16.44 4.54 -13.98
CA GLY A 107 15.90 3.73 -12.89
C GLY A 107 14.48 3.25 -13.20
N HIS A 108 13.78 2.82 -12.15
CA HIS A 108 12.41 2.35 -12.21
C HIS A 108 11.48 3.28 -11.39
N PRO A 109 10.20 3.46 -11.76
CA PRO A 109 9.26 4.22 -10.92
C PRO A 109 9.15 3.69 -9.47
N ARG A 110 9.34 2.39 -9.28
CA ARG A 110 9.44 1.72 -7.95
C ARG A 110 10.67 2.14 -7.13
N ASP A 111 11.65 2.83 -7.71
CA ASP A 111 12.73 3.44 -6.93
C ASP A 111 12.26 4.65 -6.11
N PHE A 112 11.02 5.12 -6.33
CA PHE A 112 10.43 6.29 -5.70
C PHE A 112 9.05 6.03 -5.07
N LEU A 113 8.17 5.25 -5.70
CA LEU A 113 6.81 4.98 -5.22
C LEU A 113 6.56 3.48 -5.17
N ASN A 114 6.18 2.96 -4.01
CA ASN A 114 5.98 1.54 -3.79
C ASN A 114 4.68 1.24 -3.06
N PHE A 115 3.97 0.21 -3.54
CA PHE A 115 2.77 -0.31 -2.90
C PHE A 115 3.02 -1.72 -2.38
N PHE A 116 2.60 -1.98 -1.15
CA PHE A 116 2.71 -3.26 -0.46
C PHE A 116 1.38 -3.61 0.19
N CYS A 117 1.28 -4.88 0.57
CA CYS A 117 0.25 -5.40 1.45
C CYS A 117 0.89 -6.32 2.50
N LEU A 118 0.08 -6.81 3.43
CA LEU A 118 0.54 -7.76 4.43
C LEU A 118 -0.14 -9.11 4.25
N ALA A 119 0.61 -10.19 4.47
CA ALA A 119 0.11 -11.54 4.43
C ALA A 119 0.82 -12.44 5.44
N THR A 120 0.22 -13.60 5.66
CA THR A 120 0.86 -14.68 6.39
C THR A 120 0.62 -15.99 5.66
N ARG A 121 1.60 -16.89 5.75
CA ARG A 121 1.50 -18.27 5.33
C ARG A 121 2.26 -19.11 6.35
N GLU A 122 1.55 -20.06 6.96
CA GLU A 122 2.10 -20.87 8.06
C GLU A 122 2.05 -22.34 7.70
N GLU A 123 3.17 -23.04 7.86
CA GLU A 123 3.15 -24.50 7.75
C GLU A 123 2.24 -25.12 8.83
N LYS A 124 1.76 -26.34 8.55
CA LYS A 124 0.97 -27.06 9.55
C LYS A 124 1.89 -27.46 10.70
N LYS A 125 1.57 -27.01 11.91
CA LYS A 125 2.39 -27.35 13.08
C LYS A 125 2.16 -28.80 13.47
N SER A 126 3.25 -29.53 13.70
CA SER A 126 3.21 -30.97 14.00
C SER A 126 2.61 -31.31 15.37
N ASN A 127 2.50 -30.33 16.27
CA ASN A 127 2.03 -30.51 17.63
C ASN A 127 1.12 -29.36 18.11
N GLY A 128 -0.10 -29.70 18.53
CA GLY A 128 -0.98 -28.80 19.28
C GLY A 128 -1.77 -27.76 18.47
N GLU A 129 -1.70 -27.80 17.13
CA GLU A 129 -2.56 -26.94 16.30
C GLU A 129 -4.03 -27.34 16.42
N PHE A 130 -4.92 -26.35 16.50
CA PHE A 130 -6.35 -26.58 16.54
C PHE A 130 -6.85 -27.25 15.26
N VAL A 131 -7.60 -28.34 15.41
CA VAL A 131 -8.26 -29.02 14.29
C VAL A 131 -9.75 -28.70 14.32
N PRO A 132 -10.29 -27.98 13.32
CA PRO A 132 -11.70 -27.66 13.29
C PRO A 132 -12.55 -28.94 13.10
N PRO A 133 -13.73 -29.02 13.73
CA PRO A 133 -14.60 -30.21 13.65
C PRO A 133 -15.23 -30.41 12.25
N TYR A 134 -15.24 -29.36 11.42
CA TYR A 134 -15.79 -29.37 10.07
C TYR A 134 -14.81 -28.73 9.10
N SER A 135 -14.77 -29.26 7.89
CA SER A 135 -14.05 -28.64 6.78
C SER A 135 -14.99 -27.73 5.98
N PRO A 136 -14.48 -26.61 5.42
CA PRO A 136 -15.21 -25.80 4.46
C PRO A 136 -15.65 -26.62 3.24
N HIS A 137 -16.64 -26.11 2.51
CA HIS A 137 -17.04 -26.76 1.27
C HIS A 137 -15.89 -26.72 0.24
N PRO A 138 -15.58 -27.83 -0.45
CA PRO A 138 -14.51 -27.88 -1.45
C PRO A 138 -14.66 -26.79 -2.53
N MET A 139 -13.52 -26.36 -3.06
CA MET A 139 -13.41 -25.36 -4.15
C MET A 139 -14.01 -23.98 -3.83
N THR A 140 -14.23 -23.67 -2.55
CA THR A 140 -14.55 -22.32 -2.08
C THR A 140 -13.27 -21.55 -1.76
N GLN A 141 -13.36 -20.22 -1.71
CA GLN A 141 -12.25 -19.39 -1.20
C GLN A 141 -11.77 -19.88 0.17
N TYR A 142 -12.71 -20.19 1.07
CA TYR A 142 -12.36 -20.64 2.42
C TYR A 142 -11.60 -21.97 2.39
N TRP A 143 -12.06 -22.94 1.60
CA TRP A 143 -11.33 -24.19 1.40
C TRP A 143 -9.92 -23.95 0.85
N ASN A 144 -9.79 -23.15 -0.21
CA ASN A 144 -8.50 -22.89 -0.84
C ASN A 144 -7.50 -22.23 0.12
N ALA A 145 -7.92 -21.16 0.82
CA ALA A 145 -7.09 -20.47 1.81
C ALA A 145 -6.68 -21.40 2.97
N GLN A 146 -7.59 -22.28 3.44
CA GLN A 146 -7.27 -23.24 4.48
C GLN A 146 -6.26 -24.30 4.00
N MET A 147 -6.40 -24.79 2.77
CA MET A 147 -5.52 -25.81 2.19
C MET A 147 -4.13 -25.26 1.85
N HIS A 148 -4.06 -24.05 1.28
CA HIS A 148 -2.80 -23.38 0.94
C HIS A 148 -2.19 -22.62 2.11
N ARG A 149 -2.87 -22.62 3.26
CA ARG A 149 -2.36 -22.15 4.56
C ARG A 149 -1.97 -20.68 4.58
N ARG A 150 -2.65 -19.87 3.79
CA ARG A 150 -2.29 -18.46 3.57
C ARG A 150 -3.51 -17.56 3.66
N PHE A 151 -3.30 -16.35 4.17
CA PHE A 151 -4.29 -15.29 4.09
C PHE A 151 -3.63 -13.92 4.28
N MET A 152 -4.32 -12.85 3.87
CA MET A 152 -3.84 -11.50 4.14
C MET A 152 -3.84 -11.21 5.65
N VAL A 153 -2.87 -10.43 6.10
CA VAL A 153 -2.95 -9.71 7.37
C VAL A 153 -3.62 -8.37 7.05
N TYR A 154 -4.77 -8.11 7.67
CA TYR A 154 -5.61 -7.00 7.23
C TYR A 154 -5.09 -5.65 7.72
N VAL A 155 -4.65 -4.80 6.78
CA VAL A 155 -4.23 -3.43 7.08
C VAL A 155 -5.46 -2.56 7.35
N HIS A 156 -5.80 -2.40 8.63
CA HIS A 156 -6.86 -1.48 9.07
C HIS A 156 -6.31 -0.13 9.55
N SER A 157 -4.99 0.06 9.54
CA SER A 157 -4.32 1.31 9.91
C SER A 157 -4.85 2.52 9.13
N LYS A 158 -4.70 3.72 9.72
CA LYS A 158 -4.79 5.01 9.04
C LYS A 158 -3.67 5.90 9.57
N LEU A 159 -2.47 5.58 9.11
CA LEU A 159 -1.20 6.13 9.60
C LEU A 159 -0.43 6.76 8.43
N MET A 160 0.21 7.89 8.68
CA MET A 160 1.23 8.46 7.80
C MET A 160 2.40 8.97 8.63
N ILE A 161 3.61 8.56 8.28
CA ILE A 161 4.87 9.03 8.84
C ILE A 161 5.62 9.79 7.74
N VAL A 162 6.14 10.97 8.07
CA VAL A 162 6.90 11.82 7.15
C VAL A 162 8.24 12.15 7.78
N ASP A 163 9.31 11.80 7.06
CA ASP A 163 10.71 12.09 7.39
C ASP A 163 11.16 11.68 8.80
N ASP A 164 10.47 10.72 9.44
CA ASP A 164 10.65 10.31 10.83
C ASP A 164 10.48 11.46 11.87
N VAL A 165 9.89 12.59 11.48
CA VAL A 165 9.68 13.77 12.35
C VAL A 165 8.21 14.12 12.56
N TYR A 166 7.33 13.67 11.67
CA TYR A 166 5.90 13.90 11.74
C TYR A 166 5.13 12.59 11.59
N LEU A 167 4.13 12.39 12.44
CA LEU A 167 3.23 11.24 12.43
C LEU A 167 1.80 11.74 12.46
N LEU A 168 0.95 11.18 11.59
CA LEU A 168 -0.49 11.40 11.58
C LEU A 168 -1.18 10.06 11.77
N ILE A 169 -2.01 9.96 12.81
CA ILE A 169 -2.77 8.75 13.14
C ILE A 169 -4.23 9.11 13.43
N GLY A 170 -5.16 8.27 12.99
CA GLY A 170 -6.58 8.53 13.20
C GLY A 170 -7.50 7.45 12.66
N SER A 171 -8.74 7.84 12.36
CA SER A 171 -9.76 6.98 11.74
C SER A 171 -9.89 7.19 10.22
N ALA A 172 -9.40 8.30 9.70
CA ALA A 172 -9.63 8.75 8.33
C ALA A 172 -8.87 7.91 7.28
N ASN A 173 -9.62 7.22 6.42
CA ASN A 173 -9.06 6.51 5.28
C ASN A 173 -8.64 7.47 4.15
N ILE A 174 -7.71 7.07 3.28
CA ILE A 174 -7.39 7.82 2.06
C ILE A 174 -8.42 7.43 0.99
N ASN A 175 -9.63 7.99 1.14
CA ASN A 175 -10.73 7.90 0.19
C ASN A 175 -11.60 9.17 0.32
N GLN A 176 -12.57 9.37 -0.58
CA GLN A 176 -13.46 10.51 -0.50
C GLN A 176 -14.36 10.43 0.73
N ARG A 177 -14.85 9.24 1.11
CA ARG A 177 -15.71 9.05 2.30
C ARG A 177 -15.13 9.71 3.57
N SER A 178 -13.84 9.51 3.84
CA SER A 178 -13.17 10.07 5.01
C SER A 178 -12.61 11.49 4.77
N MET A 179 -12.21 11.83 3.53
CA MET A 179 -11.51 13.09 3.25
C MET A 179 -12.44 14.27 2.91
N ASP A 180 -13.72 14.01 2.63
CA ASP A 180 -14.70 15.02 2.20
C ASP A 180 -15.12 15.98 3.32
N GLY A 181 -15.26 15.47 4.54
CA GLY A 181 -15.73 16.23 5.70
C GLY A 181 -17.25 16.42 5.80
N GLN A 182 -18.02 16.01 4.79
CA GLN A 182 -19.50 15.98 4.83
C GLN A 182 -20.08 14.58 4.62
N ARG A 183 -19.22 13.55 4.64
CA ARG A 183 -19.60 12.14 4.54
C ARG A 183 -19.45 11.47 5.90
N ASP A 184 -18.38 10.72 6.13
CA ASP A 184 -18.12 10.12 7.44
C ASP A 184 -17.44 11.13 8.37
N THR A 185 -17.76 11.07 9.66
CA THR A 185 -17.11 11.87 10.70
C THR A 185 -15.81 11.20 11.14
N GLU A 186 -14.69 11.89 10.95
CA GLU A 186 -13.36 11.35 11.23
C GLU A 186 -12.62 12.18 12.27
N ILE A 187 -11.67 11.53 12.96
CA ILE A 187 -10.72 12.18 13.85
C ILE A 187 -9.30 11.72 13.54
N ALA A 188 -8.34 12.64 13.61
CA ALA A 188 -6.92 12.34 13.47
C ALA A 188 -6.09 13.32 14.29
N ILE A 189 -4.94 12.86 14.77
CA ILE A 189 -3.97 13.65 15.51
C ILE A 189 -2.66 13.65 14.72
N GLY A 190 -2.12 14.85 14.52
CA GLY A 190 -0.76 15.05 13.99
C GLY A 190 0.21 15.34 15.12
N CYS A 191 1.26 14.54 15.22
CA CYS A 191 2.33 14.64 16.19
C CYS A 191 3.63 14.99 15.46
N TYR A 192 4.45 15.85 16.06
CA TYR A 192 5.80 16.13 15.56
C TYR A 192 6.79 16.18 16.70
N GLN A 193 8.04 15.85 16.41
CA GLN A 193 9.15 15.96 17.35
C GLN A 193 10.01 17.17 16.97
N LEU A 194 10.27 18.05 17.95
CA LEU A 194 11.25 19.12 17.79
C LEU A 194 12.65 18.55 18.06
N PRO A 195 13.67 18.96 17.28
CA PRO A 195 15.05 18.64 17.62
C PRO A 195 15.35 19.22 19.01
N LYS A 196 15.78 18.38 19.95
CA LYS A 196 16.22 18.83 21.28
C LYS A 196 17.68 19.32 21.17
N ASN A 197 17.98 20.41 21.88
CA ASN A 197 19.30 21.05 21.90
C ASN A 197 20.37 20.31 22.74
N ASP A 198 20.08 19.11 23.28
CA ASP A 198 20.99 18.35 24.15
C ASP A 198 20.78 16.85 23.91
N ASP A 199 21.86 16.12 23.55
CA ASP A 199 22.21 14.67 23.53
C ASP A 199 21.14 13.54 23.66
N GLN A 200 19.85 13.85 23.58
CA GLN A 200 18.73 12.94 23.51
C GLN A 200 17.83 13.41 22.37
N ASN A 201 18.23 13.07 21.15
CA ASN A 201 17.30 13.03 20.04
C ASN A 201 16.22 12.01 20.43
N SER A 202 15.01 12.50 20.75
CA SER A 202 13.85 11.64 20.86
C SER A 202 13.56 11.14 19.45
N GLU A 203 13.97 9.92 19.18
CA GLU A 203 13.76 9.22 17.90
C GLU A 203 12.43 8.46 17.92
N ASP A 204 11.47 8.78 18.82
CA ASP A 204 10.27 7.97 19.04
C ASP A 204 9.46 7.69 17.76
N ILE A 205 9.30 8.66 16.85
CA ILE A 205 8.62 8.42 15.56
C ILE A 205 9.45 7.46 14.69
N SER A 206 10.77 7.65 14.60
CA SER A 206 11.67 6.73 13.89
C SER A 206 11.68 5.34 14.49
N ALA A 207 11.73 5.23 15.82
CA ALA A 207 11.68 3.98 16.57
C ALA A 207 10.34 3.26 16.36
N TYR A 208 9.23 4.00 16.35
CA TYR A 208 7.91 3.44 16.03
C TYR A 208 7.87 2.91 14.59
N ARG A 209 8.36 3.68 13.62
CA ARG A 209 8.45 3.24 12.22
C ARG A 209 9.36 2.00 12.09
N LEU A 210 10.51 1.99 12.75
CA LEU A 210 11.44 0.85 12.79
C LEU A 210 10.78 -0.40 13.39
N SER A 211 9.99 -0.23 14.46
CA SER A 211 9.20 -1.32 15.06
C SER A 211 8.18 -1.89 14.08
N LEU A 212 7.45 -1.04 13.34
CA LEU A 212 6.51 -1.49 12.31
C LEU A 212 7.23 -2.24 11.18
N TRP A 213 8.38 -1.73 10.71
CA TRP A 213 9.12 -2.47 9.68
C TRP A 213 9.71 -3.76 10.21
N TYR A 214 10.12 -3.84 11.48
CA TYR A 214 10.53 -5.10 12.08
C TYR A 214 9.38 -6.10 12.11
N GLU A 215 8.17 -5.68 12.50
CA GLU A 215 6.96 -6.50 12.44
C GLU A 215 6.67 -6.98 11.02
N HIS A 216 6.76 -6.09 10.03
CA HIS A 216 6.42 -6.44 8.65
C HIS A 216 7.50 -7.25 7.95
N THR A 217 8.77 -7.02 8.25
CA THR A 217 9.89 -7.62 7.51
C THR A 217 10.62 -8.72 8.26
N GLY A 218 10.37 -8.89 9.56
CA GLY A 218 11.17 -9.77 10.44
C GLY A 218 12.61 -9.30 10.65
N LEU A 219 13.01 -8.15 10.12
CA LEU A 219 14.39 -7.70 10.01
C LEU A 219 14.64 -6.35 10.69
N ALA A 220 15.81 -6.23 11.32
CA ALA A 220 16.29 -4.99 11.94
C ALA A 220 17.62 -4.58 11.30
N GLU A 221 17.56 -4.01 10.10
CA GLU A 221 18.74 -3.62 9.33
C GLU A 221 19.08 -2.14 9.48
N GLY A 222 20.38 -1.81 9.49
CA GLY A 222 20.84 -0.42 9.62
C GLY A 222 20.37 0.48 8.48
N LEU A 223 20.21 -0.08 7.27
CA LEU A 223 19.73 0.62 6.08
C LEU A 223 18.30 1.16 6.23
N PHE A 224 17.47 0.57 7.11
CA PHE A 224 16.12 1.05 7.37
C PHE A 224 16.11 2.41 8.09
N ARG A 225 17.25 2.90 8.58
CA ARG A 225 17.39 4.26 9.14
C ARG A 225 17.46 5.34 8.06
N GLU A 226 17.65 4.97 6.79
CA GLU A 226 17.70 5.88 5.64
C GLU A 226 16.67 5.47 4.58
N PRO A 227 15.35 5.62 4.85
CA PRO A 227 14.29 5.12 3.96
C PRO A 227 14.30 5.75 2.56
N GLU A 228 14.90 6.92 2.38
CA GLU A 228 15.01 7.58 1.08
C GLU A 228 16.10 6.99 0.17
N SER A 229 17.04 6.25 0.76
CA SER A 229 18.18 5.68 0.04
C SER A 229 17.70 4.65 -0.99
N LEU A 230 18.41 4.54 -2.12
CA LEU A 230 18.03 3.58 -3.15
C LEU A 230 18.19 2.15 -2.65
N GLU A 231 19.23 1.91 -1.85
CA GLU A 231 19.56 0.66 -1.21
C GLU A 231 18.42 0.20 -0.28
N CYS A 232 17.85 1.12 0.51
CA CYS A 232 16.71 0.82 1.36
C CYS A 232 15.44 0.48 0.56
N VAL A 233 15.13 1.27 -0.47
CA VAL A 233 14.00 0.99 -1.36
C VAL A 233 14.14 -0.39 -2.01
N GLN A 234 15.30 -0.68 -2.59
CA GLN A 234 15.56 -1.95 -3.27
C GLN A 234 15.51 -3.14 -2.32
N LYS A 235 16.03 -3.00 -1.10
CA LYS A 235 15.96 -4.07 -0.09
C LYS A 235 14.50 -4.36 0.33
N ILE A 236 13.71 -3.32 0.61
CA ILE A 236 12.29 -3.48 0.97
C ILE A 236 11.50 -4.09 -0.19
N CYS A 237 11.73 -3.65 -1.42
CA CYS A 237 11.12 -4.25 -2.62
C CYS A 237 11.52 -5.71 -2.82
N SER A 238 12.81 -6.04 -2.61
CA SER A 238 13.29 -7.42 -2.69
C SER A 238 12.61 -8.33 -1.69
N ILE A 239 12.44 -7.88 -0.43
CA ILE A 239 11.70 -8.64 0.59
C ILE A 239 10.27 -8.85 0.13
N GLY A 240 9.58 -7.79 -0.30
CA GLY A 240 8.20 -7.88 -0.77
C GLY A 240 8.01 -8.78 -1.98
N ASP A 241 8.93 -8.77 -2.94
CA ASP A 241 8.88 -9.57 -4.16
C ASP A 241 9.18 -11.05 -3.86
N GLU A 242 10.15 -11.34 -2.98
CA GLU A 242 10.44 -12.70 -2.51
C GLU A 242 9.25 -13.29 -1.75
N MET A 243 8.69 -12.51 -0.82
CA MET A 243 7.51 -12.91 -0.06
C MET A 243 6.27 -13.07 -0.94
N TRP A 244 6.12 -12.29 -2.01
CA TRP A 244 5.03 -12.48 -2.96
C TRP A 244 5.15 -13.85 -3.64
N ASN A 245 6.35 -14.22 -4.10
CA ASN A 245 6.58 -15.51 -4.74
C ASN A 245 6.29 -16.67 -3.79
N ILE A 246 6.71 -16.56 -2.52
CA ILE A 246 6.40 -17.56 -1.48
C ILE A 246 4.89 -17.58 -1.21
N TYR A 247 4.26 -16.42 -1.03
CA TYR A 247 2.84 -16.32 -0.73
C TYR A 247 1.97 -16.87 -1.87
N SER A 248 2.28 -16.56 -3.12
CA SER A 248 1.49 -16.95 -4.30
C SER A 248 1.79 -18.37 -4.78
N GLY A 249 2.94 -18.96 -4.44
CA GLY A 249 3.35 -20.29 -4.89
C GLY A 249 2.42 -21.44 -4.48
N GLU A 250 2.44 -22.53 -5.25
CA GLU A 250 1.61 -23.71 -4.98
C GLU A 250 2.03 -24.46 -3.70
N GLU A 251 3.35 -24.57 -3.48
CA GLU A 251 3.90 -25.25 -2.31
C GLU A 251 3.68 -24.42 -1.03
N VAL A 252 3.27 -25.09 0.05
CA VAL A 252 3.13 -24.44 1.36
C VAL A 252 4.49 -24.31 1.99
N VAL A 253 5.00 -23.08 2.01
CA VAL A 253 6.26 -22.69 2.64
C VAL A 253 5.94 -21.59 3.66
N ASP A 254 6.51 -21.69 4.86
CA ASP A 254 6.33 -20.68 5.90
C ASP A 254 6.97 -19.35 5.47
N MET A 255 6.37 -18.23 5.86
CA MET A 255 6.95 -16.91 5.64
C MET A 255 7.89 -16.47 6.79
N ASP A 256 8.13 -17.35 7.76
CA ASP A 256 9.08 -17.17 8.87
C ASP A 256 8.88 -15.86 9.66
N GLY A 257 7.62 -15.44 9.80
CA GLY A 257 7.24 -14.21 10.50
C GLY A 257 7.44 -12.92 9.69
N VAL A 258 7.79 -13.02 8.39
CA VAL A 258 7.76 -11.91 7.46
C VAL A 258 6.34 -11.76 6.92
N HIS A 259 5.82 -10.53 6.92
CA HIS A 259 4.46 -10.23 6.48
C HIS A 259 4.39 -9.32 5.26
N LEU A 260 5.44 -8.54 5.00
CA LEU A 260 5.50 -7.59 3.91
C LEU A 260 5.49 -8.30 2.56
N VAL A 261 4.53 -7.95 1.71
CA VAL A 261 4.39 -8.50 0.36
C VAL A 261 4.22 -7.37 -0.63
N THR A 262 4.92 -7.42 -1.76
CA THR A 262 4.69 -6.45 -2.84
C THR A 262 3.24 -6.53 -3.30
N TYR A 263 2.58 -5.38 -3.44
CA TYR A 263 1.20 -5.36 -3.92
C TYR A 263 1.17 -5.89 -5.36
N PRO A 264 0.26 -6.82 -5.71
CA PRO A 264 0.36 -7.64 -6.92
C PRO A 264 -0.01 -6.89 -8.22
N VAL A 265 0.80 -5.89 -8.58
CA VAL A 265 0.67 -5.10 -9.81
C VAL A 265 2.01 -5.03 -10.53
N ASN A 266 1.98 -5.17 -11.86
CA ASN A 266 3.18 -4.97 -12.67
C ASN A 266 3.27 -3.49 -13.07
N VAL A 267 4.40 -2.86 -12.81
CA VAL A 267 4.68 -1.47 -13.19
C VAL A 267 5.83 -1.49 -14.17
N THR A 268 5.66 -0.87 -15.33
CA THR A 268 6.68 -0.81 -16.37
C THR A 268 7.66 0.35 -16.11
N PRO A 269 8.85 0.35 -16.73
CA PRO A 269 9.79 1.47 -16.62
C PRO A 269 9.25 2.82 -17.09
N ASP A 270 8.24 2.84 -17.97
CA ASP A 270 7.54 4.04 -18.44
C ASP A 270 6.36 4.46 -17.55
N GLY A 271 6.12 3.77 -16.43
CA GLY A 271 5.10 4.14 -15.44
C GLY A 271 3.69 3.65 -15.78
N LEU A 272 3.54 2.65 -16.64
CA LEU A 272 2.26 2.01 -16.92
C LEU A 272 2.01 0.85 -15.95
N ILE A 273 0.75 0.65 -15.57
CA ILE A 273 0.32 -0.52 -14.79
C ILE A 273 -0.29 -1.55 -15.72
N GLU A 274 0.31 -2.74 -15.73
CA GLU A 274 -0.16 -3.89 -16.49
C GLU A 274 -0.93 -4.88 -15.60
N ASP A 275 -1.68 -5.77 -16.24
CA ASP A 275 -2.32 -6.88 -15.54
C ASP A 275 -1.27 -7.95 -15.25
N LEU A 276 -1.37 -8.62 -14.10
CA LEU A 276 -0.56 -9.80 -13.84
C LEU A 276 -0.93 -10.91 -14.84
N VAL A 277 0.09 -11.55 -15.41
CA VAL A 277 -0.08 -12.64 -16.39
C VAL A 277 -0.42 -13.96 -15.69
N ASP A 278 0.11 -14.16 -14.48
CA ASP A 278 -0.06 -15.39 -13.70
C ASP A 278 -1.44 -15.48 -13.04
N GLU A 279 -1.94 -16.72 -12.87
CA GLU A 279 -3.25 -17.05 -12.26
C GLU A 279 -4.46 -16.27 -12.81
N GLY A 280 -4.37 -15.79 -14.06
CA GLY A 280 -5.42 -14.98 -14.69
C GLY A 280 -5.62 -13.61 -14.04
N GLY A 281 -4.62 -13.12 -13.29
CA GLY A 281 -4.63 -11.82 -12.63
C GLY A 281 -5.56 -11.73 -11.42
N ASN A 282 -5.83 -12.87 -10.76
CA ASN A 282 -6.64 -12.92 -9.53
C ASN A 282 -5.76 -12.91 -8.28
N PHE A 283 -6.33 -12.52 -7.14
CA PHE A 283 -5.68 -12.78 -5.86
C PHE A 283 -5.65 -14.29 -5.58
N PRO A 284 -4.56 -14.80 -4.97
CA PRO A 284 -4.43 -16.21 -4.66
C PRO A 284 -5.64 -16.73 -3.85
N ASP A 285 -6.10 -17.94 -4.16
CA ASP A 285 -7.27 -18.62 -3.55
C ASP A 285 -8.64 -18.03 -3.88
N THR A 286 -8.70 -16.99 -4.71
CA THR A 286 -9.94 -16.27 -5.04
C THR A 286 -10.26 -16.31 -6.55
N LYS A 287 -11.44 -15.80 -6.92
CA LYS A 287 -11.81 -15.44 -8.31
C LYS A 287 -11.86 -13.92 -8.50
N THR A 288 -11.07 -13.22 -7.70
CA THR A 288 -11.11 -11.77 -7.55
C THR A 288 -9.99 -11.18 -8.38
N PRO A 289 -10.29 -10.53 -9.50
CA PRO A 289 -9.24 -9.87 -10.28
C PRO A 289 -8.60 -8.77 -9.45
N VAL A 290 -7.27 -8.72 -9.40
CA VAL A 290 -6.51 -7.71 -8.65
C VAL A 290 -6.83 -6.30 -9.14
N LYS A 291 -7.07 -6.17 -10.45
CA LYS A 291 -7.48 -4.91 -11.07
C LYS A 291 -8.88 -4.42 -10.66
N GLY A 292 -9.66 -5.26 -10.00
CA GLY A 292 -11.06 -5.00 -9.70
C GLY A 292 -11.93 -4.91 -10.95
N LYS A 293 -13.15 -4.42 -10.76
CA LYS A 293 -14.12 -4.23 -11.83
C LYS A 293 -15.08 -3.13 -11.46
N ARG A 294 -15.20 -2.12 -12.34
CA ARG A 294 -16.19 -1.05 -12.20
C ARG A 294 -17.61 -1.61 -12.12
N SER A 295 -18.30 -1.28 -11.04
CA SER A 295 -19.70 -1.66 -10.85
C SER A 295 -20.63 -0.90 -11.81
N LYS A 296 -21.61 -1.61 -12.37
CA LYS A 296 -22.68 -1.01 -13.20
C LYS A 296 -23.91 -0.60 -12.39
N VAL A 297 -24.00 -1.03 -11.14
CA VAL A 297 -25.17 -0.85 -10.28
C VAL A 297 -24.88 0.06 -9.09
N LEU A 298 -23.64 0.06 -8.57
CA LEU A 298 -23.26 0.91 -7.45
C LEU A 298 -22.86 2.31 -7.94
N PRO A 299 -23.51 3.37 -7.44
CA PRO A 299 -23.07 4.71 -7.71
C PRO A 299 -21.70 4.94 -7.04
N PRO A 300 -20.76 5.68 -7.67
CA PRO A 300 -19.43 5.88 -7.12
C PRO A 300 -19.42 6.39 -5.69
N ILE A 301 -20.39 7.23 -5.31
CA ILE A 301 -20.50 7.80 -3.95
C ILE A 301 -20.47 6.75 -2.83
N CYS A 302 -20.88 5.51 -3.11
CA CYS A 302 -20.86 4.42 -2.14
C CYS A 302 -19.48 3.77 -1.98
N THR A 303 -18.62 3.84 -3.00
CA THR A 303 -17.38 3.06 -3.13
C THR A 303 -16.11 3.91 -3.25
N ILE A 304 -16.24 5.24 -3.35
CA ILE A 304 -15.11 6.20 -3.37
C ILE A 304 -14.79 6.84 -2.02
#